data_AF-A0A1F6M8N4-F1
#
_entry.id   AF-A0A1F6M8N4-F1
#
_cell.length_a   1.000
_cell.length_b   1.000
_cell.length_c   1.000
_cell.angle_alpha   90.00
_cell.angle_beta   90.00
_cell.angle_gamma   90.00
#
_symmetry.space_group_name_H-M   'P 1'
#
loop_
_entity.id
_entity.type
_entity.pdbx_description
1 polymer ?
#
loop_
_entity_poly.entity_id
_entity_poly.type
_entity_poly.pdbx_seq_one_letter_code
_entity_poly.pdbx_strand_id
1 'polypeptide(L)' 'PGYAGLLLEREVTGLDTLLHRPKAPFVVVLGGAKMETKIPVLKNLLPRATCVLLGGGVIN' A
#
# COMPACT_ATOMS: atom_id res chain seq x y z
N PRO A 1 27.25 -9.36 9.81
CA PRO A 1 26.00 -10.02 9.33
C PRO A 1 24.77 -9.39 9.99
N GLY A 2 23.77 -8.98 9.20
CA GLY A 2 22.49 -8.45 9.69
C GLY A 2 21.36 -9.45 9.46
N TYR A 3 20.49 -9.61 10.45
CA TYR A 3 19.34 -10.51 10.39
C TYR A 3 18.05 -9.74 10.68
N ALA A 4 16.95 -10.13 10.04
CA ALA A 4 15.64 -9.57 10.33
C ALA A 4 15.09 -10.17 11.64
N GLY A 5 14.53 -9.33 12.50
CA GLY A 5 13.74 -9.79 13.64
C GLY A 5 12.32 -10.21 13.20
N LEU A 6 11.62 -10.92 14.08
CA LEU A 6 10.30 -11.48 13.80
C LEU A 6 9.24 -10.43 13.41
N LEU A 7 9.36 -9.19 13.89
CA LEU A 7 8.45 -8.10 13.53
C LEU A 7 8.68 -7.64 12.09
N LEU A 8 9.94 -7.46 11.71
CA LEU A 8 10.31 -7.07 10.36
C LEU A 8 9.92 -8.16 9.35
N GLU A 9 10.17 -9.42 9.69
CA GLU A 9 9.76 -10.58 8.87
C GLU A 9 8.25 -10.58 8.60
N ARG A 10 7.45 -10.33 9.64
CA ARG A 10 5.99 -10.25 9.53
C ARG A 10 5.53 -9.11 8.63
N GLU A 11 6.14 -7.94 8.78
CA GLU A 11 5.82 -6.78 7.95
C GLU A 11 6.15 -7.03 6.47
N VAL A 12 7.36 -7.53 6.20
CA VAL A 12 7.82 -7.85 4.84
C VAL A 12 6.92 -8.92 4.20
N THR A 13 6.58 -9.98 4.92
CA THR A 13 5.68 -11.05 4.41
C THR A 13 4.28 -10.53 4.10
N GLY A 14 3.74 -9.66 4.98
CA GLY A 14 2.44 -9.04 4.76
C GLY A 14 2.43 -8.14 3.53
N LEU A 15 3.43 -7.27 3.41
CA LEU A 15 3.58 -6.38 2.25
C LEU A 15 3.80 -7.17 0.97
N ASP A 16 4.65 -8.21 0.99
CA ASP A 16 4.92 -9.06 -0.18
C ASP A 16 3.66 -9.75 -0.71
N THR A 17 2.77 -10.18 0.18
CA THR A 17 1.48 -10.77 -0.20
C THR A 17 0.58 -9.74 -0.92
N LEU A 18 0.53 -8.50 -0.44
CA LEU A 18 -0.23 -7.41 -1.07
C LEU A 18 0.40 -6.98 -2.41
N LEU A 19 1.74 -6.90 -2.42
CA LEU A 19 2.67 -7.04 -3.53
C LEU A 19 2.14 -7.97 -4.60
N HIS A 20 2.27 -9.27 -4.40
CA HIS A 20 2.27 -10.23 -5.51
C HIS A 20 0.95 -10.97 -5.70
N ARG A 21 0.23 -11.23 -4.61
CA ARG A 21 -0.96 -12.09 -4.60
C ARG A 21 -2.03 -11.57 -3.64
N PRO A 22 -2.54 -10.34 -3.85
CA PRO A 22 -3.57 -9.79 -2.98
C PRO A 22 -4.86 -10.62 -3.11
N LYS A 23 -5.54 -10.84 -1.97
CA LYS A 23 -6.87 -11.46 -1.99
C LYS A 23 -7.88 -10.51 -2.62
N ALA A 24 -8.74 -11.02 -3.50
CA ALA A 24 -9.80 -10.25 -4.11
C ALA A 24 -11.04 -10.18 -3.20
N PRO A 25 -11.77 -9.04 -3.17
CA PRO A 25 -11.43 -7.77 -3.81
C PRO A 25 -10.30 -7.03 -3.07
N PHE A 26 -9.34 -6.47 -3.83
CA PHE A 26 -8.25 -5.68 -3.24
C PHE A 26 -8.62 -4.19 -3.31
N VAL A 27 -8.90 -3.59 -2.15
CA VAL A 27 -9.28 -2.17 -2.06
C VAL A 27 -8.13 -1.38 -1.46
N VAL A 28 -7.73 -0.31 -2.14
CA VAL A 28 -6.71 0.62 -1.65
C VAL A 28 -7.41 1.85 -1.08
N VAL A 29 -7.13 2.17 0.19
CA VAL A 29 -7.61 3.41 0.83
C VAL A 29 -6.42 4.32 1.03
N LEU A 30 -6.50 5.54 0.49
CA LEU A 30 -5.40 6.48 0.53
C LEU A 30 -5.89 7.84 1.03
N GLY A 31 -5.20 8.34 2.06
CA GLY A 31 -5.43 9.67 2.60
C GLY A 31 -4.13 10.38 2.99
N GLY A 32 -4.27 11.59 3.53
CA GLY A 32 -3.15 12.45 3.93
C GLY A 32 -3.46 13.92 3.67
N ALA A 33 -2.44 14.77 3.79
CA ALA A 33 -2.57 16.21 3.55
C ALA A 33 -1.95 16.69 2.22
N LYS A 34 -1.14 15.84 1.56
CA LYS A 34 -0.40 16.20 0.33
C LYS A 34 -0.40 15.06 -0.66
N MET A 35 -0.98 15.27 -1.83
CA MET A 35 -1.09 14.27 -2.90
C MET A 35 0.28 13.83 -3.42
N GLU A 36 1.26 14.75 -3.55
CA GLU A 36 2.55 14.43 -4.16
C GLU A 36 3.30 13.31 -3.42
N THR A 37 3.13 13.25 -2.09
CA THR A 37 3.79 12.25 -1.23
C THR A 37 3.23 10.84 -1.40
N LYS A 38 2.06 10.70 -2.05
CA LYS A 38 1.29 9.44 -2.12
C LYS A 38 1.16 8.89 -3.55
N ILE A 39 1.40 9.72 -4.56
CA ILE A 39 1.39 9.32 -5.97
C ILE A 39 2.28 8.09 -6.25
N PRO A 40 3.53 8.00 -5.74
CA PRO A 40 4.39 6.86 -6.06
C PRO A 40 3.83 5.53 -5.54
N VAL A 41 3.29 5.55 -4.32
CA VAL A 41 2.69 4.36 -3.70
C VAL A 41 1.41 3.96 -4.46
N LEU A 42 0.58 4.94 -4.81
CA LEU A 42 -0.64 4.69 -5.57
C LEU A 42 -0.33 4.06 -6.94
N LYS A 43 0.67 4.58 -7.67
CA LYS A 43 1.11 4.02 -8.97
C LYS A 43 1.50 2.54 -8.87
N ASN A 44 2.12 2.12 -7.78
CA ASN A 44 2.52 0.72 -7.58
C ASN A 44 1.34 -0.20 -7.26
N LEU A 45 0.30 0.31 -6.59
CA LEU A 45 -0.84 -0.48 -6.12
C LEU A 45 -2.03 -0.49 -7.11
N LEU A 46 -2.17 0.56 -7.92
CA LEU A 46 -3.23 0.72 -8.92
C LEU A 46 -3.41 -0.49 -9.86
N PRO A 47 -2.35 -1.11 -10.41
CA PRO A 47 -2.50 -2.24 -11.33
C PRO A 47 -3.17 -3.47 -10.73
N ARG A 48 -3.22 -3.56 -9.39
CA ARG A 48 -3.73 -4.72 -8.66
C ARG A 48 -5.02 -4.41 -7.91
N ALA A 49 -5.31 -3.13 -7.68
CA ALA A 49 -6.46 -2.68 -6.93
C ALA A 49 -7.75 -2.87 -7.75
N THR A 50 -8.74 -3.49 -7.12
CA THR A 50 -10.11 -3.54 -7.64
C THR A 50 -10.80 -2.19 -7.48
N CYS A 51 -10.51 -1.47 -6.39
CA CYS A 51 -11.08 -0.17 -6.10
C CYS A 51 -10.06 0.70 -5.34
N VAL A 52 -10.10 2.02 -5.57
CA VAL A 52 -9.32 3.00 -4.83
C VAL A 52 -10.26 4.01 -4.18
N LEU A 53 -10.15 4.18 -2.87
CA LEU A 53 -10.86 5.18 -2.09
C LEU A 53 -9.88 6.28 -1.68
N LEU A 54 -10.20 7.53 -2.02
CA LEU A 54 -9.38 8.70 -1.71
C LEU A 54 -10.10 9.59 -0.69
N GLY A 55 -9.38 10.08 0.31
CA GLY A 55 -9.92 11.01 1.32
C GLY A 55 -8.86 11.91 1.97
N GLY A 56 -9.30 12.85 2.82
CA GLY A 56 -8.43 13.81 3.50
C GLY A 56 -8.00 14.99 2.63
N GLY A 57 -6.95 15.73 3.03
CA GLY A 57 -6.42 16.86 2.26
C GLY A 57 -5.76 16.50 0.91
N VAL A 58 -5.79 15.23 0.51
CA VAL A 58 -5.35 14.75 -0.81
C VAL A 58 -6.36 15.09 -1.91
N ILE A 59 -7.64 15.28 -1.56
CA ILE A 59 -8.73 15.60 -2.49
C ILE A 59 -9.09 17.10 -2.54
N ASN A 60 -8.41 17.95 -1.75
CA ASN A 60 -8.66 19.40 -1.69
C ASN A 60 -7.62 20.19 -2.49
#